data_AF-A0A8H5VIY4-F1
#
_entry.id   AF-A0A8H5VIY4-F1
#
_cell.length_a   1.000
_cell.length_b   1.000
_cell.length_c   1.000
_cell.angle_alpha   90.00
_cell.angle_beta   90.00
_cell.angle_gamma   90.00
#
_symmetry.space_group_name_H-M   'P 1'
#
loop_
_entity.id
_entity.type
_entity.pdbx_description
1 polymer ?
#
loop_
_entity_poly.entity_id
_entity_poly.type
_entity_poly.pdbx_seq_one_letter_code
_entity_poly.pdbx_strand_id
1 'polypeptide(L)'
;MAKPTVTLIPWDPNSPEHVNRMVEQRIICGWQASIVSTVWKGGHINGTKCVYWIVFPHDEPQREKYLNMHTEAYPKERGELLDSSETLLGKPRVPRGVKFLPVGHIALDTHIADYAEKLDLNIPKSGAYWIKSLYVSYRLQGLGIGGAAMSIAERMAIEEPLNARHLLLDTVHHEDQADEEFALANYGGGFKIPTQAWYERRGYTLIGTAENVYQYPDPNGKIWPCRTVFLQKDIA
;
A
#
# COMPACT_ATOMS: atom_id res chain seq x y z
N MET A 1 6.63 9.33 22.31
CA MET A 1 7.66 8.61 21.53
C MET A 1 7.92 9.38 20.24
N ALA A 2 9.16 9.44 19.78
CA ALA A 2 9.48 10.01 18.47
C ALA A 2 8.78 9.21 17.36
N LYS A 3 8.36 9.88 16.28
CA LYS A 3 7.76 9.21 15.13
C LYS A 3 8.85 8.40 14.41
N PRO A 4 8.58 7.15 13.98
CA PRO A 4 9.55 6.36 13.24
C PRO A 4 9.85 7.02 11.89
N THR A 5 11.09 6.89 11.44
CA THR A 5 11.54 7.29 10.12
C THR A 5 11.56 6.07 9.21
N VAL A 6 11.06 6.22 7.99
CA VAL A 6 11.11 5.18 6.96
C VAL A 6 11.62 5.78 5.66
N THR A 7 12.02 4.93 4.73
CA THR A 7 12.26 5.31 3.34
C THR A 7 11.49 4.39 2.41
N LEU A 8 11.29 4.83 1.18
CA LEU A 8 10.62 4.07 0.13
C LEU A 8 11.66 3.62 -0.89
N ILE A 9 11.72 2.32 -1.17
CA ILE A 9 12.61 1.74 -2.18
C ILE A 9 11.76 1.12 -3.29
N PRO A 10 11.99 1.44 -4.58
CA PRO A 10 11.20 0.88 -5.67
C PRO A 10 11.24 -0.65 -5.67
N TRP A 11 10.07 -1.26 -5.88
CA TRP A 11 9.96 -2.69 -6.15
C TRP A 11 10.60 -3.01 -7.51
N ASP A 12 11.32 -4.11 -7.60
CA ASP A 12 11.88 -4.61 -8.86
C ASP A 12 10.99 -5.73 -9.42
N PRO A 13 10.24 -5.49 -10.52
CA PRO A 13 9.40 -6.51 -11.15
C PRO A 13 10.18 -7.63 -11.85
N ASN A 14 11.48 -7.44 -12.08
CA ASN A 14 12.34 -8.39 -12.79
C ASN A 14 13.19 -9.25 -11.85
N SER A 15 13.35 -8.85 -10.59
CA SER A 15 13.97 -9.69 -9.55
C SER A 15 12.98 -10.74 -9.02
N PRO A 16 13.29 -12.04 -9.15
CA PRO A 16 12.48 -13.10 -8.54
C PRO A 16 12.33 -12.94 -7.02
N GLU A 17 13.36 -12.46 -6.33
CA GLU A 17 13.35 -12.25 -4.88
C GLU A 17 12.33 -11.18 -4.48
N HIS A 18 12.28 -10.06 -5.20
CA HIS A 18 11.28 -9.00 -4.99
C HIS A 18 9.87 -9.49 -5.29
N VAL A 19 9.67 -10.22 -6.39
CA VAL A 19 8.35 -10.77 -6.75
C VAL A 19 7.87 -11.75 -5.69
N ASN A 20 8.74 -12.67 -5.25
CA ASN A 20 8.42 -13.66 -4.22
C ASN A 20 8.08 -12.99 -2.88
N ARG A 21 8.90 -12.02 -2.44
CA ARG A 21 8.60 -11.25 -1.21
C ARG A 21 7.27 -10.52 -1.30
N MET A 22 6.93 -9.97 -2.46
CA MET A 22 5.66 -9.27 -2.64
C MET A 22 4.49 -10.25 -2.53
N VAL A 23 4.58 -11.41 -3.19
CA VAL A 23 3.59 -12.48 -3.05
C VAL A 23 3.40 -12.88 -1.58
N GLU A 24 4.49 -13.09 -0.83
CA GLU A 24 4.43 -13.41 0.59
C GLU A 24 3.68 -12.34 1.40
N GLN A 25 4.04 -11.06 1.25
CA GLN A 25 3.35 -9.98 1.94
C GLN A 25 1.88 -9.85 1.51
N ARG A 26 1.54 -10.13 0.25
CA ARG A 26 0.16 -10.14 -0.23
C ARG A 26 -0.65 -11.31 0.31
N ILE A 27 -0.04 -12.48 0.50
CA ILE A 27 -0.66 -13.62 1.20
C ILE A 27 -0.95 -13.25 2.65
N ILE A 28 0.03 -12.68 3.36
CA ILE A 28 -0.15 -12.23 4.76
C ILE A 28 -1.22 -11.15 4.85
N CYS A 29 -1.21 -10.20 3.91
CA CYS A 29 -2.22 -9.14 3.83
C CYS A 29 -3.63 -9.72 3.55
N GLY A 30 -3.72 -10.85 2.86
CA GLY A 30 -4.98 -11.51 2.49
C GLY A 30 -5.55 -11.10 1.13
N TRP A 31 -4.84 -10.29 0.35
CA TRP A 31 -5.40 -9.66 -0.86
C TRP A 31 -4.49 -9.80 -2.07
N GLN A 32 -5.04 -10.30 -3.19
CA GLN A 32 -4.46 -10.17 -4.53
C GLN A 32 -3.05 -10.78 -4.72
N ALA A 33 -2.67 -11.78 -3.92
CA ALA A 33 -1.36 -12.44 -4.07
C ALA A 33 -1.18 -13.11 -5.46
N SER A 34 -2.25 -13.67 -6.02
CA SER A 34 -2.22 -14.38 -7.30
C SER A 34 -1.95 -13.50 -8.53
N ILE A 35 -2.13 -12.18 -8.42
CA ILE A 35 -1.97 -11.25 -9.54
C ILE A 35 -0.64 -10.48 -9.51
N VAL A 36 0.22 -10.75 -8.52
CA VAL A 36 1.51 -10.04 -8.36
C VAL A 36 2.44 -10.33 -9.55
N SER A 37 2.63 -11.60 -9.88
CA SER A 37 3.56 -12.03 -10.94
C SER A 37 3.08 -11.71 -12.35
N THR A 38 1.81 -11.34 -12.51
CA THR A 38 1.16 -11.06 -13.80
C THR A 38 0.79 -9.58 -13.89
N VAL A 39 -0.31 -9.17 -13.26
CA VAL A 39 -0.90 -7.84 -13.38
C VAL A 39 0.02 -6.77 -12.78
N TRP A 40 0.56 -7.00 -11.56
CA TRP A 40 1.38 -5.97 -10.92
C TRP A 40 2.73 -5.83 -11.62
N LYS A 41 3.35 -6.96 -11.97
CA LYS A 41 4.57 -6.98 -12.77
C LYS A 41 4.38 -6.22 -14.09
N GLY A 42 3.34 -6.56 -14.85
CA GLY A 42 3.02 -5.89 -16.11
C GLY A 42 2.74 -4.40 -15.93
N GLY A 43 1.96 -4.02 -14.91
CA GLY A 43 1.67 -2.63 -14.61
C GLY A 43 2.91 -1.82 -14.23
N HIS A 44 3.87 -2.43 -13.52
CA HIS A 44 5.13 -1.75 -13.20
C HIS A 44 6.01 -1.54 -14.43
N ILE A 45 6.17 -2.58 -15.25
CA ILE A 45 6.93 -2.50 -16.50
C ILE A 45 6.32 -1.45 -17.45
N ASN A 46 4.99 -1.37 -17.51
CA ASN A 46 4.27 -0.44 -18.38
C ASN A 46 4.08 0.96 -17.76
N GLY A 47 4.60 1.20 -16.55
CA GLY A 47 4.49 2.49 -15.86
C GLY A 47 3.10 2.86 -15.33
N THR A 48 2.17 1.91 -15.26
CA THR A 48 0.80 2.14 -14.74
C THR A 48 0.63 1.84 -13.26
N LYS A 49 1.58 1.11 -12.67
CA LYS A 49 1.63 0.77 -11.25
C LYS A 49 3.04 0.97 -10.70
N CYS A 50 3.21 1.82 -9.70
CA CYS A 50 4.51 2.00 -9.07
C CYS A 50 4.47 1.57 -7.62
N VAL A 51 5.16 0.47 -7.31
CA VAL A 51 5.18 -0.09 -5.96
C VAL A 51 6.51 0.23 -5.29
N TYR A 52 6.44 0.56 -4.01
CA TYR A 52 7.57 0.83 -3.16
C TYR A 52 7.54 -0.07 -1.93
N TRP A 53 8.70 -0.58 -1.55
CA TRP A 53 8.96 -1.16 -0.25
C TRP A 53 9.07 -0.08 0.83
N ILE A 54 8.48 -0.36 1.99
CA ILE A 54 8.66 0.44 3.20
C ILE A 54 9.82 -0.18 3.99
N VAL A 55 10.87 0.61 4.22
CA VAL A 55 12.08 0.15 4.91
C VAL A 55 12.50 1.15 5.98
N PHE A 56 13.17 0.67 7.04
CA PHE A 56 13.82 1.54 8.01
C PHE A 56 15.23 1.91 7.53
N PRO A 57 15.58 3.21 7.47
CA PRO A 57 16.94 3.63 7.16
C PRO A 57 17.91 3.22 8.29
N HIS A 58 19.21 3.18 8.00
CA HIS A 58 20.22 2.72 8.94
C HIS A 58 20.33 3.59 10.22
N ASP A 59 19.95 4.86 10.12
CA ASP A 59 19.99 5.84 11.21
C ASP A 59 18.69 5.92 12.03
N GLU A 60 17.66 5.11 11.72
CA GLU A 60 16.45 5.03 12.55
C GLU A 60 16.80 4.44 13.93
N PRO A 61 16.62 5.20 15.03
CA PRO A 61 17.09 4.78 16.36
C PRO A 61 16.50 3.46 16.85
N GLN A 62 15.28 3.10 16.42
CA GLN A 62 14.61 1.86 16.80
C GLN A 62 14.65 0.78 15.72
N ARG A 63 15.50 0.93 14.69
CA ARG A 63 15.58 0.02 13.53
C ARG A 63 15.62 -1.45 13.94
N GLU A 64 16.62 -1.84 14.73
CA GLU A 64 16.81 -3.24 15.13
C GLU A 64 15.62 -3.80 15.90
N LYS A 65 15.04 -3.00 16.80
CA LYS A 65 13.82 -3.38 17.52
C LYS A 65 12.67 -3.66 16.55
N TYR A 66 12.42 -2.77 15.58
CA TYR A 66 11.33 -2.96 14.63
C TYR A 66 11.56 -4.13 13.67
N LEU A 67 12.81 -4.32 13.21
CA LEU A 67 13.16 -5.46 12.34
C LEU A 67 13.04 -6.79 13.09
N ASN A 68 13.43 -6.86 14.36
CA ASN A 68 13.22 -8.04 15.20
C ASN A 68 11.73 -8.33 15.37
N MET A 69 10.91 -7.33 15.71
CA MET A 69 9.46 -7.49 15.83
C MET A 69 8.82 -8.04 14.55
N HIS A 70 9.29 -7.58 13.38
CA HIS A 70 8.82 -8.06 12.08
C HIS A 70 9.29 -9.51 11.80
N THR A 71 10.58 -9.78 11.90
CA THR A 71 11.18 -11.08 11.51
C THR A 71 10.92 -12.21 12.50
N GLU A 72 10.55 -11.90 13.74
CA GLU A 72 10.00 -12.87 14.69
C GLU A 72 8.60 -13.35 14.27
N ALA A 73 7.75 -12.43 13.81
CA ALA A 73 6.39 -12.76 13.37
C ALA A 73 6.34 -13.33 11.95
N TYR A 74 7.28 -12.96 11.09
CA TYR A 74 7.36 -13.39 9.70
C TYR A 74 8.76 -13.95 9.37
N PRO A 75 9.12 -15.15 9.84
CA PRO A 75 10.47 -15.71 9.67
C PRO A 75 10.91 -15.87 8.21
N LYS A 76 9.95 -16.04 7.28
CA LYS A 76 10.22 -16.11 5.83
C LYS A 76 10.73 -14.78 5.26
N GLU A 77 10.44 -13.66 5.93
CA GLU A 77 10.85 -12.32 5.48
C GLU A 77 12.22 -11.88 6.02
N ARG A 78 12.98 -12.77 6.66
CA ARG A 78 14.33 -12.49 7.21
C ARG A 78 15.39 -12.15 6.17
N GLY A 79 15.23 -12.64 4.93
CA GLY A 79 16.17 -12.37 3.85
C GLY A 79 16.13 -10.90 3.44
N GLU A 80 17.30 -10.28 3.26
CA GLU A 80 17.38 -8.95 2.67
C GLU A 80 17.12 -9.01 1.15
N LEU A 81 16.53 -7.94 0.63
CA LEU A 81 16.45 -7.67 -0.81
C LEU A 81 17.56 -6.70 -1.21
N LEU A 82 17.89 -6.70 -2.50
CA LEU A 82 18.81 -5.73 -3.10
C LEU A 82 18.02 -4.59 -3.75
N ASP A 83 18.43 -3.34 -3.58
CA ASP A 83 17.89 -2.23 -4.39
C ASP A 83 18.40 -2.39 -5.83
N SER A 84 17.61 -3.08 -6.65
CA SER A 84 17.96 -3.52 -8.00
C SER A 84 17.06 -2.96 -9.11
N SER A 85 15.95 -2.31 -8.77
CA SER A 85 15.01 -1.80 -9.79
C SER A 85 15.66 -0.72 -10.64
N GLU A 86 15.75 -0.96 -11.95
CA GLU A 86 16.31 -0.03 -12.94
C GLU A 86 15.27 0.94 -13.50
N THR A 87 14.01 0.81 -13.11
CA THR A 87 12.94 1.70 -13.57
C THR A 87 12.09 2.22 -12.42
N LEU A 88 11.49 3.38 -12.63
CA LEU A 88 10.49 3.97 -11.76
C LEU A 88 9.39 4.59 -12.62
N LEU A 89 8.16 4.07 -12.54
CA LEU A 89 7.05 4.49 -13.41
C LEU A 89 7.41 4.42 -14.91
N GLY A 90 8.08 3.35 -15.32
CA GLY A 90 8.56 3.18 -16.68
C GLY A 90 9.71 4.11 -17.09
N LYS A 91 10.16 5.04 -16.23
CA LYS A 91 11.34 5.88 -16.49
C LYS A 91 12.62 5.19 -15.97
N PRO A 92 13.76 5.30 -16.66
CA PRO A 92 15.03 4.75 -16.17
C PRO A 92 15.46 5.39 -14.84
N ARG A 93 16.03 4.58 -13.95
CA ARG A 93 16.72 5.01 -12.73
C ARG A 93 17.98 4.18 -12.52
N VAL A 94 18.93 4.72 -11.76
CA VAL A 94 20.10 3.95 -11.32
C VAL A 94 19.80 3.35 -9.94
N PRO A 95 19.73 2.01 -9.82
CA PRO A 95 19.56 1.36 -8.52
C PRO A 95 20.79 1.61 -7.63
N ARG A 96 20.57 1.71 -6.31
CA ARG A 96 21.68 1.98 -5.38
C ARG A 96 22.50 0.74 -5.04
N GLY A 97 22.00 -0.47 -5.31
CA GLY A 97 22.68 -1.72 -4.97
C GLY A 97 22.83 -1.97 -3.47
N VAL A 98 22.06 -1.27 -2.63
CA VAL A 98 22.08 -1.46 -1.17
C VAL A 98 21.13 -2.56 -0.75
N LYS A 99 21.51 -3.34 0.25
CA LYS A 99 20.61 -4.33 0.85
C LYS A 99 19.64 -3.68 1.82
N PHE A 100 18.43 -4.22 1.89
CA PHE A 100 17.40 -3.73 2.81
C PHE A 100 16.42 -4.85 3.20
N LEU A 101 15.74 -4.66 4.33
CA LEU A 101 14.67 -5.56 4.78
C LEU A 101 13.33 -4.82 4.70
N PRO A 102 12.43 -5.18 3.76
CA PRO A 102 11.12 -4.56 3.66
C PRO A 102 10.20 -5.02 4.78
N VAL A 103 9.46 -4.08 5.37
CA VAL A 103 8.47 -4.37 6.42
C VAL A 103 7.04 -4.06 5.98
N GLY A 104 6.87 -3.72 4.71
CA GLY A 104 5.60 -3.35 4.11
C GLY A 104 5.80 -2.80 2.69
N HIS A 105 4.71 -2.35 2.08
CA HIS A 105 4.71 -1.74 0.76
C HIS A 105 3.60 -0.71 0.61
N ILE A 106 3.74 0.17 -0.39
CA ILE A 106 2.73 1.14 -0.82
C ILE A 106 2.86 1.34 -2.32
N ALA A 107 1.76 1.57 -3.03
CA ALA A 107 1.77 1.83 -4.46
C ALA A 107 1.15 3.19 -4.80
N LEU A 108 1.70 3.81 -5.84
CA LEU A 108 1.17 4.99 -6.54
C LEU A 108 0.89 4.56 -7.98
N ASP A 109 -0.39 4.40 -8.30
CA ASP A 109 -0.83 3.89 -9.60
C ASP A 109 -1.39 5.05 -10.44
N THR A 110 -1.07 5.09 -11.74
CA THR A 110 -1.72 6.02 -12.70
C THR A 110 -3.11 5.54 -13.08
N HIS A 111 -3.35 4.23 -12.95
CA HIS A 111 -4.58 3.59 -13.36
C HIS A 111 -5.68 3.80 -12.31
N ILE A 112 -6.69 4.58 -12.70
CA ILE A 112 -8.00 4.62 -12.06
C ILE A 112 -8.56 3.20 -12.13
N ALA A 113 -8.94 2.63 -11.00
CA ALA A 113 -9.46 1.26 -11.04
C ALA A 113 -10.69 1.17 -11.94
N ASP A 114 -10.83 0.09 -12.72
CA ASP A 114 -11.91 -0.10 -13.70
C ASP A 114 -13.33 0.07 -13.13
N TYR A 115 -13.49 -0.05 -11.80
CA TYR A 115 -14.77 0.20 -11.13
C TYR A 115 -15.05 1.70 -10.93
N ALA A 116 -14.04 2.55 -10.77
CA ALA A 116 -14.24 3.97 -10.51
C ALA A 116 -14.71 4.72 -11.77
N GLU A 117 -14.45 4.18 -12.96
CA GLU A 117 -15.06 4.65 -14.21
C GLU A 117 -16.53 4.24 -14.35
N LYS A 118 -16.93 3.12 -13.73
CA LYS A 118 -18.33 2.64 -13.74
C LYS A 118 -19.19 3.35 -12.70
N LEU A 119 -18.55 3.85 -11.66
CA LEU A 119 -19.18 4.66 -10.63
C LEU A 119 -19.12 6.11 -11.13
N ASP A 120 -20.24 6.84 -11.10
CA ASP A 120 -20.32 8.25 -11.49
C ASP A 120 -19.67 9.16 -10.43
N LEU A 121 -18.40 8.87 -10.12
CA LEU A 121 -17.58 9.58 -9.14
C LEU A 121 -17.01 10.82 -9.79
N ASN A 122 -17.09 11.94 -9.08
CA ASN A 122 -16.50 13.19 -9.53
C ASN A 122 -14.96 13.18 -9.34
N ILE A 123 -14.27 12.41 -10.18
CA ILE A 123 -12.81 12.24 -10.15
C ILE A 123 -12.15 13.28 -11.07
N PRO A 124 -11.04 13.91 -10.65
CA PRO A 124 -10.28 14.80 -11.50
C PRO A 124 -9.77 14.10 -12.77
N LYS A 125 -9.99 14.71 -13.94
CA LYS A 125 -9.65 14.13 -15.26
C LYS A 125 -8.15 14.06 -15.55
N SER A 126 -7.32 14.74 -14.77
CA SER A 126 -5.86 14.82 -14.99
C SER A 126 -5.13 15.09 -13.69
N GLY A 127 -3.87 14.67 -13.60
CA GLY A 127 -3.04 14.90 -12.41
C GLY A 127 -3.51 14.12 -11.18
N ALA A 128 -4.33 13.08 -11.38
CA ALA A 128 -4.84 12.22 -10.34
C ALA A 128 -4.08 10.89 -10.31
N TYR A 129 -3.63 10.48 -9.13
CA TYR A 129 -2.96 9.21 -8.90
C TYR A 129 -3.60 8.47 -7.74
N TRP A 130 -3.58 7.15 -7.80
CA TRP A 130 -4.21 6.31 -6.80
C TRP A 130 -3.19 5.74 -5.83
N ILE A 131 -3.38 6.00 -4.53
CA ILE A 131 -2.66 5.26 -3.50
C ILE A 131 -3.31 3.89 -3.36
N LYS A 132 -2.58 2.84 -3.70
CA LYS A 132 -3.03 1.46 -3.58
C LYS A 132 -2.09 0.64 -2.73
N SER A 133 -2.60 -0.50 -2.28
CA SER A 133 -1.76 -1.57 -1.72
C SER A 133 -0.90 -1.13 -0.54
N LEU A 134 -1.33 -0.15 0.28
CA LEU A 134 -0.63 0.17 1.51
C LEU A 134 -0.76 -1.01 2.48
N TYR A 135 0.37 -1.63 2.77
CA TYR A 135 0.51 -2.69 3.75
C TYR A 135 1.70 -2.39 4.64
N VAL A 136 1.50 -2.55 5.94
CA VAL A 136 2.57 -2.56 6.95
C VAL A 136 2.40 -3.85 7.73
N SER A 137 3.51 -4.55 7.97
CA SER A 137 3.57 -5.74 8.82
C SER A 137 2.70 -5.57 10.08
N TYR A 138 1.81 -6.52 10.37
CA TYR A 138 0.78 -6.36 11.41
C TYR A 138 1.39 -6.04 12.79
N ARG A 139 2.58 -6.57 13.11
CA ARG A 139 3.29 -6.28 14.37
C ARG A 139 3.82 -4.86 14.49
N LEU A 140 3.92 -4.14 13.38
CA LEU A 140 4.37 -2.75 13.34
C LEU A 140 3.21 -1.76 13.17
N GLN A 141 1.98 -2.25 12.96
CA GLN A 141 0.82 -1.38 12.84
C GLN A 141 0.54 -0.64 14.16
N GLY A 142 0.03 0.59 14.05
CA GLY A 142 -0.20 1.47 15.20
C GLY A 142 1.05 2.16 15.75
N LEU A 143 2.25 1.84 15.26
CA LEU A 143 3.51 2.48 15.69
C LEU A 143 3.90 3.70 14.84
N GLY A 144 3.08 4.08 13.86
CA GLY A 144 3.29 5.26 13.02
C GLY A 144 3.97 5.02 11.67
N ILE A 145 4.40 3.79 11.37
CA ILE A 145 5.10 3.41 10.13
C ILE A 145 4.26 3.76 8.89
N GLY A 146 2.99 3.35 8.86
CA GLY A 146 2.10 3.65 7.72
C GLY A 146 1.89 5.15 7.51
N GLY A 147 1.84 5.91 8.60
CA GLY A 147 1.75 7.37 8.54
C GLY A 147 2.99 8.02 7.96
N ALA A 148 4.18 7.52 8.30
CA ALA A 148 5.44 7.98 7.74
C ALA A 148 5.57 7.62 6.25
N ALA A 149 5.20 6.39 5.87
CA ALA A 149 5.19 5.93 4.48
C ALA A 149 4.24 6.76 3.61
N MET A 150 3.02 7.02 4.08
CA MET A 150 2.07 7.89 3.38
C MET A 150 2.60 9.30 3.18
N SER A 151 3.25 9.90 4.18
CA SER A 151 3.82 11.25 4.03
C SER A 151 4.92 11.31 2.97
N ILE A 152 5.72 10.24 2.83
CA ILE A 152 6.72 10.14 1.76
C ILE A 152 6.04 9.94 0.41
N ALA A 153 5.05 9.05 0.31
CA ALA A 153 4.31 8.82 -0.92
C ALA A 153 3.58 10.08 -1.41
N GLU A 154 2.93 10.82 -0.51
CA GLU A 154 2.28 12.11 -0.80
C GLU A 154 3.28 13.13 -1.35
N ARG A 155 4.49 13.23 -0.76
CA ARG A 155 5.56 14.09 -1.26
C ARG A 155 6.13 13.63 -2.60
N MET A 156 6.33 12.33 -2.79
CA MET A 156 6.84 11.79 -4.06
C MET A 156 5.83 12.00 -5.19
N ALA A 157 4.53 12.02 -4.89
CA ALA A 157 3.49 12.24 -5.88
C ALA A 157 3.56 13.63 -6.51
N ILE A 158 3.94 14.67 -5.76
CA ILE A 158 4.08 16.05 -6.31
C ILE A 158 5.38 16.25 -7.11
N GLU A 159 6.35 15.37 -6.97
CA GLU A 159 7.65 15.47 -7.64
C GLU A 159 7.59 14.85 -9.06
N GLU A 160 8.52 15.24 -9.94
CA GLU A 160 8.74 14.50 -11.20
C GLU A 160 9.07 13.04 -10.88
N PRO A 161 8.49 12.06 -11.59
CA PRO A 161 7.75 12.21 -12.84
C PRO A 161 6.23 12.32 -12.72
N LEU A 162 5.69 12.31 -11.50
CA LEU A 162 4.27 12.17 -11.23
C LEU A 162 3.53 13.50 -11.37
N ASN A 163 4.08 14.59 -10.81
CA ASN A 163 3.46 15.92 -10.81
C ASN A 163 1.96 15.88 -10.45
N ALA A 164 1.59 15.02 -9.50
CA ALA A 164 0.22 14.81 -9.08
C ALA A 164 -0.32 16.07 -8.39
N ARG A 165 -1.59 16.38 -8.68
CA ARG A 165 -2.38 17.40 -8.00
C ARG A 165 -3.39 16.79 -7.04
N HIS A 166 -3.81 15.57 -7.33
CA HIS A 166 -4.84 14.86 -6.59
C HIS A 166 -4.35 13.44 -6.27
N LEU A 167 -4.57 13.01 -5.03
CA LEU A 167 -4.44 11.63 -4.64
C LEU A 167 -5.80 11.04 -4.33
N LEU A 168 -6.07 9.89 -4.92
CA LEU A 168 -7.27 9.10 -4.74
C LEU A 168 -6.90 7.84 -3.97
N LEU A 169 -7.83 7.34 -3.17
CA LEU A 169 -7.73 6.01 -2.59
C LEU A 169 -9.12 5.46 -2.31
N ASP A 170 -9.16 4.15 -2.11
CA ASP A 170 -10.35 3.44 -1.72
C ASP A 170 -10.10 2.58 -0.49
N THR A 171 -11.13 2.42 0.34
CA THR A 171 -11.05 1.57 1.52
C THR A 171 -12.44 1.08 1.93
N VAL A 172 -12.51 0.15 2.88
CA VAL A 172 -13.78 -0.34 3.42
C VAL A 172 -14.44 0.79 4.23
N HIS A 173 -15.75 0.94 4.09
CA HIS A 173 -16.54 1.89 4.88
C HIS A 173 -16.34 1.63 6.39
N HIS A 174 -16.22 2.69 7.18
CA HIS A 174 -15.86 2.57 8.60
C HIS A 174 -16.81 1.68 9.43
N GLU A 175 -18.12 1.74 9.17
CA GLU A 175 -19.09 0.87 9.86
C GLU A 175 -18.91 -0.60 9.50
N ASP A 176 -18.68 -0.92 8.23
CA ASP A 176 -18.49 -2.31 7.78
C ASP A 176 -17.17 -2.87 8.31
N GLN A 177 -16.14 -2.02 8.41
CA GLN A 177 -14.88 -2.42 9.03
C GLN A 177 -14.95 -2.51 10.56
N ALA A 178 -15.89 -1.82 11.19
CA ALA A 178 -16.12 -1.90 12.63
C ALA A 178 -16.93 -3.14 13.04
N ASP A 179 -17.56 -3.83 12.09
CA ASP A 179 -18.20 -5.12 12.33
C ASP A 179 -17.16 -6.14 12.82
N GLU A 180 -17.39 -6.70 14.01
CA GLU A 180 -16.42 -7.56 14.69
C GLU A 180 -16.19 -8.88 13.95
N GLU A 181 -17.24 -9.46 13.36
CA GLU A 181 -17.16 -10.73 12.64
C GLU A 181 -16.36 -10.52 11.34
N PHE A 182 -16.65 -9.44 10.61
CA PHE A 182 -15.90 -9.04 9.42
C PHE A 182 -14.44 -8.76 9.75
N ALA A 183 -14.17 -7.98 10.81
CA ALA A 183 -12.82 -7.59 11.18
C ALA A 183 -11.99 -8.78 11.66
N LEU A 184 -12.59 -9.69 12.42
CA LEU A 184 -11.94 -10.93 12.83
C LEU A 184 -11.62 -11.82 11.61
N ALA A 185 -12.58 -12.00 10.70
CA ALA A 185 -12.41 -12.86 9.53
C ALA A 185 -11.35 -12.33 8.54
N ASN A 186 -11.31 -11.01 8.30
CA ASN A 186 -10.48 -10.41 7.26
C ASN A 186 -9.14 -9.88 7.77
N TYR A 187 -9.05 -9.49 9.05
CA TYR A 187 -7.86 -8.84 9.61
C TYR A 187 -7.33 -9.49 10.89
N GLY A 188 -8.02 -10.52 11.41
CA GLY A 188 -7.69 -11.15 12.69
C GLY A 188 -8.07 -10.31 13.91
N GLY A 189 -8.87 -9.25 13.73
CA GLY A 189 -9.38 -8.40 14.80
C GLY A 189 -9.69 -6.97 14.36
N GLY A 190 -10.37 -6.22 15.24
CA GLY A 190 -10.73 -4.83 15.00
C GLY A 190 -9.54 -3.86 14.98
N PHE A 191 -9.64 -2.83 14.14
CA PHE A 191 -8.71 -1.71 14.18
C PHE A 191 -9.06 -0.74 15.30
N LYS A 192 -8.05 -0.14 15.95
CA LYS A 192 -8.27 0.94 16.94
C LYS A 192 -8.94 2.16 16.32
N ILE A 193 -8.65 2.42 15.05
CA ILE A 193 -9.23 3.50 14.24
C ILE A 193 -9.54 2.86 12.88
N PRO A 194 -10.79 2.90 12.40
CA PRO A 194 -11.11 2.44 11.05
C PRO A 194 -10.26 3.15 9.99
N THR A 195 -9.91 2.46 8.91
CA THR A 195 -9.03 2.94 7.85
C THR A 195 -9.57 4.20 7.19
N GLN A 196 -10.89 4.27 6.93
CA GLN A 196 -11.53 5.49 6.43
C GLN A 196 -11.24 6.69 7.35
N ALA A 197 -11.55 6.56 8.65
CA ALA A 197 -11.32 7.62 9.63
C ALA A 197 -9.82 7.98 9.76
N TRP A 198 -8.92 7.01 9.57
CA TRP A 198 -7.48 7.26 9.53
C TRP A 198 -7.06 8.11 8.34
N TYR A 199 -7.60 7.84 7.15
CA TYR A 199 -7.35 8.66 5.95
C TYR A 199 -7.97 10.05 6.06
N GLU A 200 -9.18 10.17 6.60
CA GLU A 200 -9.85 11.46 6.82
C GLU A 200 -9.02 12.39 7.73
N ARG A 201 -8.43 11.85 8.80
CA ARG A 201 -7.49 12.60 9.68
C ARG A 201 -6.22 13.07 8.96
N ARG A 202 -5.89 12.49 7.80
CA ARG A 202 -4.77 12.91 6.95
C ARG A 202 -5.18 13.94 5.89
N GLY A 203 -6.44 14.38 5.90
CA GLY A 203 -6.98 15.39 4.99
C GLY A 203 -7.60 14.82 3.72
N TYR A 204 -7.90 13.51 3.67
CA TYR A 204 -8.68 12.94 2.57
C TYR A 204 -10.17 13.16 2.82
N THR A 205 -10.93 13.48 1.78
CA THR A 205 -12.37 13.73 1.83
C THR A 205 -13.13 12.70 1.01
N LEU A 206 -14.30 12.28 1.49
CA LEU A 206 -15.19 11.35 0.78
C LEU A 206 -15.71 11.96 -0.52
N ILE A 207 -15.53 11.24 -1.64
CA ILE A 207 -16.05 11.61 -2.96
C ILE A 207 -17.10 10.62 -3.49
N GLY A 208 -17.27 9.47 -2.83
CA GLY A 208 -18.38 8.57 -3.10
C GLY A 208 -18.27 7.24 -2.35
N THR A 209 -19.35 6.48 -2.43
CA THR A 209 -19.49 5.15 -1.79
C THR A 209 -20.16 4.22 -2.78
N ALA A 210 -19.70 2.98 -2.84
CA ALA A 210 -20.32 1.94 -3.66
C ALA A 210 -20.33 0.60 -2.95
N GLU A 211 -21.36 -0.19 -3.18
CA GLU A 211 -21.50 -1.53 -2.60
C GLU A 211 -20.80 -2.59 -3.44
N ASN A 212 -20.20 -3.58 -2.78
CA ASN A 212 -19.73 -4.82 -3.39
C ASN A 212 -18.71 -4.63 -4.52
N VAL A 213 -17.94 -3.53 -4.47
CA VAL A 213 -16.85 -3.24 -5.43
C VAL A 213 -15.81 -4.37 -5.42
N TYR A 214 -15.51 -4.88 -4.23
CA TYR A 214 -14.59 -6.01 -4.04
C TYR A 214 -15.37 -7.22 -3.52
N GLN A 215 -15.27 -8.33 -4.25
CA GLN A 215 -15.92 -9.59 -3.91
C GLN A 215 -14.89 -10.70 -3.69
N TYR A 216 -13.86 -10.40 -2.90
CA TYR A 216 -12.87 -11.40 -2.51
C TYR A 216 -13.38 -12.19 -1.31
N PRO A 217 -13.26 -13.52 -1.32
CA PRO A 217 -13.62 -14.32 -0.16
C PRO A 217 -12.61 -14.14 0.96
N ASP A 218 -13.09 -14.20 2.20
CA ASP A 218 -12.23 -14.35 3.37
C ASP A 218 -11.55 -15.75 3.38
N PRO A 219 -10.66 -16.05 4.35
CA PRO A 219 -10.00 -17.36 4.43
C PRO A 219 -10.94 -18.57 4.55
N ASN A 220 -12.20 -18.37 4.95
CA ASN A 220 -13.24 -19.40 5.07
C ASN A 220 -14.14 -19.49 3.82
N GLY A 221 -13.89 -18.68 2.79
CA GLY A 221 -14.67 -18.65 1.56
C GLY A 221 -15.87 -17.71 1.59
N LYS A 222 -16.13 -16.98 2.67
CA LYS A 222 -17.28 -16.07 2.77
C LYS A 222 -16.98 -14.77 2.04
N ILE A 223 -17.89 -14.37 1.14
CA ILE A 223 -17.87 -13.05 0.52
C ILE A 223 -18.74 -12.12 1.37
N TRP A 224 -18.14 -11.04 1.83
CA TRP A 224 -18.81 -10.07 2.70
C TRP A 224 -19.45 -8.95 1.88
N PRO A 225 -20.73 -8.62 2.14
CA PRO A 225 -21.33 -7.44 1.54
C PRO A 225 -20.75 -6.19 2.20
N CYS A 226 -19.85 -5.50 1.51
CA CYS A 226 -19.16 -4.34 2.06
C CYS A 226 -19.30 -3.13 1.13
N ARG A 227 -19.45 -1.96 1.72
CA ARG A 227 -19.30 -0.68 1.05
C ARG A 227 -17.82 -0.34 0.94
N THR A 228 -17.43 0.06 -0.25
CA THR A 228 -16.15 0.71 -0.53
C THR A 228 -16.37 2.21 -0.60
N VAL A 229 -15.57 2.96 0.15
CA VAL A 229 -15.54 4.42 0.10
C VAL A 229 -14.37 4.87 -0.76
N PHE A 230 -14.58 5.94 -1.52
CA PHE A 230 -13.59 6.60 -2.36
C PHE A 230 -13.25 7.94 -1.75
N LEU A 231 -11.97 8.16 -1.51
CA LEU A 231 -11.46 9.34 -0.82
C LEU A 231 -10.47 10.07 -1.74
N GLN A 232 -10.49 11.41 -1.69
CA GLN A 232 -9.58 12.28 -2.44
C GLN A 232 -8.85 13.23 -1.50
N LYS A 233 -7.60 13.58 -1.81
CA LYS A 233 -6.88 14.70 -1.22
C LYS A 233 -6.19 15.50 -2.31
N ASP A 234 -6.36 16.82 -2.27
CA ASP A 234 -5.59 17.75 -3.10
C ASP A 234 -4.23 18.00 -2.44
N ILE A 235 -3.15 17.87 -3.21
CA ILE A 235 -1.78 17.83 -2.70
C ILE A 235 -0.82 18.87 -3.32
N ALA A 236 -1.27 19.61 -4.33
CA ALA A 236 -0.51 20.68 -4.99
C ALA A 236 -1.43 21.80 -5.50
#